data_AF-A0A7W8RVH7-F1
#
_entry.id   AF-A0A7W8RVH7-F1
#
_cell.length_a   1.000
_cell.length_b   1.000
_cell.length_c   1.000
_cell.angle_alpha   90.00
_cell.angle_beta   90.00
_cell.angle_gamma   90.00
#
_symmetry.space_group_name_H-M   'P 1'
#
loop_
_entity.id
_entity.type
_entity.pdbx_description
1 polymer ?
#
loop_
_entity_poly.entity_id
_entity_poly.type
_entity_poly.pdbx_seq_one_letter_code
_entity_poly.pdbx_strand_id
1 'polypeptide(L)' 'MTDRIVCRCRHCGNETEVFGSSFCAAHADHWLTEMYRRFDDLCEEGYTRYQARIMAGLADPAE' A
#
# COMPACT_ATOMS: atom_id res chain seq x y z
N MET A 1 7.32 -22.09 -18.61
CA MET A 1 6.49 -21.19 -17.77
C MET A 1 7.36 -19.99 -17.46
N THR A 2 7.19 -18.90 -18.19
CA THR A 2 7.96 -17.68 -17.95
C THR A 2 7.33 -17.00 -16.75
N ASP A 3 7.85 -17.26 -15.57
CA ASP A 3 7.42 -16.60 -14.33
C ASP A 3 7.84 -15.12 -14.45
N ARG A 4 6.96 -14.29 -15.03
CA ARG A 4 7.13 -12.85 -14.98
C ARG A 4 6.89 -12.48 -13.52
N ILE A 5 7.94 -12.00 -12.85
CA ILE A 5 7.81 -11.34 -11.56
C ILE A 5 7.03 -10.04 -11.82
N VAL A 6 5.71 -10.13 -11.74
CA VAL A 6 4.80 -8.99 -11.81
C VAL A 6 4.57 -8.50 -10.40
N CYS A 7 5.20 -7.38 -10.05
CA CYS A 7 4.85 -6.64 -8.85
C CYS A 7 3.38 -6.19 -8.96
N ARG A 8 2.63 -6.19 -7.86
CA ARG A 8 1.24 -5.72 -7.81
C ARG A 8 1.11 -4.50 -6.93
N CYS A 9 0.28 -3.56 -7.35
CA CYS A 9 0.02 -2.33 -6.62
C CYS A 9 -0.63 -2.66 -5.27
N ARG A 10 -0.07 -2.18 -4.16
CA ARG A 10 -0.62 -2.41 -2.81
C ARG A 10 -2.00 -1.75 -2.59
N HIS A 11 -2.35 -0.77 -3.42
CA HIS A 11 -3.63 -0.08 -3.33
C HIS A 11 -4.74 -0.73 -4.16
N CYS A 12 -4.53 -0.90 -5.47
CA CYS A 12 -5.55 -1.42 -6.37
C CYS A 12 -5.36 -2.89 -6.78
N GLY A 13 -4.22 -3.52 -6.47
CA GLY A 13 -3.93 -4.90 -6.85
C GLY A 13 -3.54 -5.12 -8.32
N ASN A 14 -3.60 -4.08 -9.15
CA ASN A 14 -3.19 -4.15 -10.57
C ASN A 14 -1.69 -4.42 -10.70
N GLU A 15 -1.29 -5.03 -11.80
CA GLU A 15 0.12 -5.23 -12.14
C GLU A 15 0.84 -3.89 -12.22
N THR A 16 2.01 -3.79 -11.59
CA THR A 16 2.87 -2.62 -11.69
C THR A 16 3.85 -2.84 -12.83
N GLU A 17 3.90 -1.89 -13.75
CA GLU A 17 4.89 -1.88 -14.84
C GLU A 17 6.26 -1.36 -14.37
N VAL A 18 6.36 -0.92 -13.11
CA VAL A 18 7.54 -0.27 -12.53
C VAL A 18 8.27 -1.24 -11.58
N PHE A 19 9.42 -1.75 -12.01
CA PHE A 19 10.26 -2.63 -11.20
C PHE A 19 10.75 -1.90 -9.93
N GLY A 20 10.52 -2.50 -8.75
CA GLY A 20 10.91 -1.93 -7.46
C GLY A 20 9.89 -0.96 -6.84
N SER A 21 8.78 -0.68 -7.51
CA SER A 21 7.66 0.08 -6.93
C SER A 21 6.59 -0.88 -6.40
N SER A 22 6.07 -0.57 -5.21
CA SER A 22 4.88 -1.25 -4.64
C SER A 22 3.57 -0.67 -5.19
N PHE A 23 3.63 0.28 -6.12
CA PHE A 23 2.48 1.00 -6.68
C PHE A 23 2.54 1.07 -8.21
N CYS A 24 1.38 1.00 -8.86
CA CYS A 24 1.26 1.28 -10.29
C CYS A 24 1.42 2.78 -10.57
N ALA A 25 1.64 3.17 -11.83
CA ALA A 25 1.85 4.57 -12.20
C ALA A 25 0.73 5.54 -11.76
N ALA A 26 -0.51 5.04 -11.64
CA ALA A 26 -1.66 5.82 -11.17
C ALA A 26 -1.68 6.07 -9.64
N HIS A 27 -0.88 5.33 -8.89
CA HIS A 27 -0.84 5.34 -7.42
C HIS A 27 0.60 5.51 -6.89
N ALA A 28 1.54 5.85 -7.77
CA ALA A 28 2.95 6.06 -7.44
C ALA A 28 3.22 7.46 -6.85
N ASP A 29 2.16 8.16 -6.46
CA ASP A 29 2.22 9.44 -5.77
C ASP A 29 2.90 9.33 -4.39
N HIS A 30 3.63 10.39 -4.05
CA HIS A 30 4.40 10.47 -2.81
C HIS A 30 3.51 10.29 -1.58
N TRP A 31 2.32 10.89 -1.62
CA TRP A 31 1.35 10.84 -0.53
C TRP A 31 0.92 9.41 -0.19
N LEU A 32 0.49 8.64 -1.18
CA LEU A 32 0.05 7.25 -0.94
C LEU A 32 1.21 6.38 -0.46
N THR A 33 2.41 6.60 -0.99
CA THR A 33 3.62 5.92 -0.52
C THR A 33 3.88 6.19 0.97
N GLU A 34 3.73 7.45 1.41
CA GLU A 34 3.86 7.82 2.84
C GLU A 34 2.75 7.21 3.71
N MET A 35 1.51 7.19 3.22
CA MET A 35 0.39 6.57 3.94
C MET A 35 0.65 5.07 4.17
N TYR A 36 1.15 4.35 3.16
CA TYR A 36 1.50 2.94 3.33
C TYR A 36 2.72 2.71 4.23
N ARG A 37 3.74 3.59 4.19
CA ARG A 37 4.85 3.54 5.15
C ARG A 37 4.35 3.69 6.59
N ARG A 38 3.46 4.64 6.83
CA ARG A 38 2.83 4.84 8.14
C ARG A 38 1.97 3.65 8.54
N PHE A 39 1.24 3.05 7.60
CA PHE A 39 0.49 1.82 7.85
C PHE A 39 1.38 0.65 8.29
N ASP A 40 2.54 0.46 7.65
CA ASP A 40 3.48 -0.59 8.03
C ASP A 40 4.07 -0.31 9.43
N ASP A 41 4.49 0.93 9.71
CA ASP A 41 4.98 1.37 11.04
C ASP A 41 3.96 1.07 12.15
N LEU A 42 2.70 1.45 11.94
CA LEU A 42 1.60 1.16 12.88
C LEU A 42 1.36 -0.34 13.05
N CYS A 43 1.53 -1.14 12.00
CA CYS A 43 1.41 -2.59 12.11
C CYS A 43 2.58 -3.18 12.93
N GLU A 44 3.79 -2.64 12.80
CA GLU A 44 4.98 -3.03 13.57
C GLU A 44 4.86 -2.61 15.04
N GLU A 45 4.22 -1.47 15.33
CA GLU A 45 3.86 -1.04 16.68
C GLU A 45 2.80 -1.94 17.36
N GLY A 46 2.16 -2.83 16.59
CA GLY A 46 1.19 -3.81 17.10
C GLY A 46 -0.28 -3.41 16.93
N TYR A 47 -0.56 -2.33 16.19
CA TYR A 47 -1.94 -2.00 15.84
C TYR A 47 -2.55 -3.03 14.90
N THR A 48 -3.86 -3.24 15.01
CA THR A 48 -4.57 -4.09 14.04
C THR A 48 -4.54 -3.44 12.66
N ARG A 49 -4.53 -4.24 11.58
CA ARG A 49 -4.52 -3.71 10.21
C ARG A 49 -5.67 -2.73 9.93
N TYR A 50 -6.81 -2.90 10.57
CA TYR A 50 -7.94 -1.98 10.42
C TYR A 50 -7.65 -0.62 11.07
N GLN A 51 -7.20 -0.61 12.33
CA GLN A 51 -6.80 0.61 13.04
C GLN A 51 -5.64 1.32 12.32
N ALA A 52 -4.64 0.56 11.88
CA ALA A 52 -3.52 1.08 11.13
C ALA A 52 -3.96 1.76 9.84
N ARG A 53 -4.94 1.19 9.10
CA ARG A 53 -5.50 1.82 7.89
C ARG A 53 -6.18 3.15 8.18
N ILE A 54 -6.99 3.22 9.24
CA ILE A 54 -7.69 4.46 9.62
C ILE A 54 -6.66 5.53 10.01
N MET A 55 -5.72 5.20 10.89
CA MET A 55 -4.72 6.16 11.37
C MET A 55 -3.73 6.60 10.28
N ALA A 56 -3.45 5.72 9.31
CA ALA A 56 -2.66 6.04 8.14
C ALA A 56 -3.44 6.80 7.06
N GLY A 57 -4.75 7.06 7.23
CA GLY A 57 -5.58 7.75 6.22
C GLY A 57 -5.90 6.90 4.98
N LEU A 58 -5.70 5.58 5.05
CA LEU A 58 -5.99 4.63 3.97
C LEU A 58 -7.44 4.12 3.99
N ALA A 59 -8.17 4.37 5.06
CA ALA A 59 -9.58 4.04 5.20
C ALA A 59 -10.27 5.06 6.11
N ASP A 60 -11.54 5.33 5.83
CA ASP A 60 -12.38 6.11 6.73
C ASP A 60 -12.78 5.26 7.96
N PRO A 61 -12.88 5.87 9.15
CA PRO A 61 -13.45 5.19 10.30
C PRO A 61 -14.90 4.80 10.01
N ALA A 62 -15.31 3.61 10.43
CA ALA A 62 -16.72 3.27 10.41
C ALA A 62 -17.48 4.23 11.33
N GLU A 63 -18.56 4.83 10.82
CA GLU A 63 -19.49 5.68 11.58
C GLU A 63 -20.17 4.92 12.73
#